data_AF-A0A965A8G8-F1
#
_entry.id   AF-A0A965A8G8-F1
#
_cell.length_a   1.000
_cell.length_b   1.000
_cell.length_c   1.000
_cell.angle_alpha   90.00
_cell.angle_beta   90.00
_cell.angle_gamma   90.00
#
_symmetry.space_group_name_H-M   'P 1'
#
loop_
_entity.id
_entity.type
_entity.pdbx_description
1 polymer ?
#
loop_
_entity_poly.entity_id
_entity_poly.type
_entity_poly.pdbx_seq_one_letter_code
_entity_poly.pdbx_strand_id
1 'polypeptide(L)'
;AEYENVFQSAIKWKENANAMVFSIDQMKTPVMSYDESLMGVFCGLIKERVSKLNTETFENKVKREIMTTFMGQVPSIESVAARFNITVRSFQRRLAEENISYRKLCHELGKDFAASLLSNQNVKITEIASTLGYSDSRAFQRAFKTWTGETPSKFREKL
;
A
#
# COMPACT_ATOMS: atom_id res chain seq x y z
N ALA A 1 -14.37 -32.71 -4.95
CA ALA A 1 -15.44 -32.89 -5.94
C ALA A 1 -15.51 -31.72 -6.93
N GLU A 2 -16.11 -30.55 -6.62
CA GLU A 2 -16.29 -29.48 -7.61
C GLU A 2 -14.97 -28.83 -8.08
N TYR A 3 -14.08 -28.49 -7.14
CA TYR A 3 -12.77 -27.92 -7.49
C TYR A 3 -11.86 -28.88 -8.27
N GLU A 4 -11.86 -30.18 -7.94
CA GLU A 4 -11.06 -31.18 -8.66
C GLU A 4 -11.58 -31.39 -10.08
N ASN A 5 -12.90 -31.27 -10.29
CA ASN A 5 -13.49 -31.31 -11.63
C ASN A 5 -13.12 -30.08 -12.47
N VAL A 6 -13.01 -28.90 -11.84
CA VAL A 6 -12.61 -27.65 -12.52
C VAL A 6 -11.12 -27.65 -12.85
N PHE A 7 -10.27 -27.99 -11.89
CA PHE A 7 -8.81 -27.90 -12.04
C PHE A 7 -8.18 -29.14 -12.68
N GLN A 8 -8.93 -30.24 -12.83
CA GLN A 8 -8.47 -31.51 -13.38
C GLN A 8 -7.15 -31.99 -12.75
N SER A 9 -6.98 -31.74 -11.45
CA SER A 9 -5.73 -31.97 -10.72
C SER A 9 -6.03 -32.33 -9.27
N ALA A 10 -5.08 -33.03 -8.64
CA ALA A 10 -5.16 -33.39 -7.23
C ALA A 10 -4.94 -32.14 -6.35
N ILE A 11 -5.99 -31.73 -5.64
CA ILE A 11 -5.95 -30.53 -4.80
C ILE A 11 -5.61 -30.93 -3.36
N LYS A 12 -4.57 -30.31 -2.81
CA LYS A 12 -4.21 -30.45 -1.39
C LYS A 12 -4.75 -29.26 -0.61
N TRP A 13 -5.47 -29.54 0.48
CA TRP A 13 -6.06 -28.54 1.36
C TRP A 13 -5.36 -28.51 2.71
N LYS A 14 -5.46 -27.38 3.43
CA LYS A 14 -4.82 -27.14 4.75
C LYS A 14 -3.29 -27.09 4.71
N GLU A 15 -2.73 -26.66 3.58
CA GLU A 15 -1.31 -26.35 3.45
C GLU A 15 -1.03 -24.90 3.86
N ASN A 16 0.24 -24.58 4.13
CA ASN A 16 0.66 -23.26 4.62
C ASN A 16 0.46 -22.11 3.61
N ALA A 17 0.21 -22.43 2.32
CA ALA A 17 0.01 -21.44 1.27
C ALA A 17 -0.75 -22.02 0.07
N ASN A 18 -1.32 -21.13 -0.75
CA ASN A 18 -1.87 -21.47 -2.05
C ASN A 18 -0.74 -21.57 -3.08
N ALA A 19 -0.59 -22.71 -3.73
CA ALA A 19 0.44 -22.94 -4.73
C ALA A 19 -0.09 -23.76 -5.92
N MET A 20 0.45 -23.48 -7.11
CA MET A 20 0.30 -24.31 -8.30
C MET A 20 1.63 -24.99 -8.57
N VAL A 21 1.61 -26.32 -8.75
CA VAL A 21 2.81 -27.13 -8.96
C VAL A 21 2.83 -27.63 -10.39
N PHE A 22 3.93 -27.38 -11.09
CA PHE A 22 4.16 -27.82 -12.46
C PHE A 22 5.40 -28.72 -12.51
N SER A 23 5.41 -29.68 -13.44
CA SER A 23 6.63 -30.42 -13.72
C SER A 23 7.66 -29.50 -14.39
N ILE A 24 8.94 -29.66 -14.05
CA ILE A 24 10.03 -28.91 -14.69
C ILE A 24 10.02 -29.09 -16.21
N ASP A 25 9.64 -30.27 -16.71
CA ASP A 25 9.59 -30.52 -18.14
C ASP A 25 8.49 -29.70 -18.85
N GLN A 26 7.42 -29.34 -18.14
CA GLN A 26 6.36 -28.48 -18.68
C GLN A 26 6.82 -27.05 -18.91
N MET A 27 7.86 -26.57 -18.21
CA MET A 27 8.42 -25.22 -18.44
C MET A 27 9.07 -25.07 -19.82
N LYS A 28 9.38 -26.17 -20.50
CA LYS A 28 9.94 -26.17 -21.86
C LYS A 28 8.85 -26.13 -22.94
N THR A 29 7.58 -26.18 -22.55
CA THR A 29 6.47 -26.17 -23.50
C THR A 29 6.34 -24.77 -24.12
N PRO A 30 6.41 -24.64 -25.46
CA PRO A 30 6.23 -23.35 -26.10
C PRO A 30 4.81 -22.83 -25.89
N VAL A 31 4.68 -21.52 -25.61
CA VAL A 31 3.38 -20.87 -25.46
C VAL A 31 2.72 -20.80 -26.84
N MET A 32 1.59 -21.48 -27.01
CA MET A 32 0.91 -21.60 -28.31
C MET A 32 0.43 -20.25 -28.86
N SER A 33 0.10 -19.30 -28.00
CA SER A 33 -0.32 -17.94 -28.38
C SER A 33 0.86 -16.97 -28.53
N TYR A 34 2.06 -17.47 -28.79
CA TYR A 34 3.26 -16.64 -28.97
C TYR A 34 3.08 -15.73 -30.18
N ASP A 35 3.04 -14.43 -29.91
CA ASP A 35 3.07 -13.37 -30.92
C ASP A 35 4.23 -12.44 -30.57
N GLU A 36 5.23 -12.42 -31.45
CA GLU A 36 6.46 -11.65 -31.28
C GLU A 36 6.20 -10.12 -31.20
N SER A 37 5.17 -9.63 -31.89
CA SER A 37 4.79 -8.21 -31.87
C SER A 37 4.17 -7.79 -30.54
N LEU A 38 3.36 -8.67 -29.94
CA LEU A 38 2.78 -8.49 -28.60
C LEU A 38 3.81 -8.71 -27.50
N MET A 39 4.79 -9.60 -27.69
CA MET A 39 5.82 -9.90 -26.70
C MET A 39 6.68 -8.67 -26.37
N GLY A 40 7.01 -7.84 -27.36
CA GLY A 40 7.71 -6.58 -27.14
C GLY A 40 6.91 -5.61 -26.27
N VAL A 41 5.60 -5.47 -26.54
CA VAL A 41 4.68 -4.63 -25.76
C VAL A 41 4.52 -5.16 -24.33
N PHE A 42 4.30 -6.46 -24.17
CA PHE A 42 4.20 -7.10 -22.85
C PHE A 42 5.50 -6.98 -22.07
N CYS A 43 6.67 -7.21 -22.69
CA CYS A 43 7.95 -7.03 -22.04
C CYS A 43 8.17 -5.58 -21.59
N GLY A 44 7.70 -4.60 -22.36
CA GLY A 44 7.70 -3.19 -21.97
C GLY A 44 6.84 -2.92 -20.73
N LEU A 45 5.58 -3.37 -20.76
CA LEU A 45 4.64 -3.22 -19.65
C LEU A 45 5.08 -3.97 -18.39
N ILE A 46 5.61 -5.19 -18.55
CA ILE A 46 6.17 -5.98 -17.44
C ILE A 46 7.43 -5.32 -16.92
N LYS A 47 8.34 -4.81 -17.77
CA LYS A 47 9.52 -4.06 -17.31
C LYS A 47 9.13 -2.81 -16.55
N GLU A 48 8.11 -2.06 -16.98
CA GLU A 48 7.60 -0.89 -16.25
C GLU A 48 6.94 -1.28 -14.91
N ARG A 49 6.19 -2.38 -14.89
CA ARG A 49 5.50 -2.85 -13.69
C ARG A 49 6.46 -3.50 -12.69
N VAL A 50 7.45 -4.25 -13.19
CA VAL A 50 8.55 -4.84 -12.42
C VAL A 50 9.54 -3.77 -11.97
N SER A 51 9.83 -2.73 -12.76
CA SER A 51 10.68 -1.62 -12.31
C SER A 51 10.02 -0.82 -11.18
N LYS A 52 8.69 -0.65 -11.21
CA LYS A 52 7.92 -0.13 -10.07
C LYS A 52 7.93 -1.06 -8.85
N LEU A 53 8.25 -2.35 -9.01
CA LEU A 53 8.31 -3.35 -7.93
C LEU A 53 9.73 -3.64 -7.41
N ASN A 54 10.78 -3.48 -8.24
CA ASN A 54 12.15 -3.94 -7.96
C ASN A 54 13.14 -2.85 -7.51
N THR A 55 12.73 -1.58 -7.43
CA THR A 55 13.50 -0.48 -6.77
C THR A 55 12.79 0.03 -5.52
N GLU A 56 11.90 -0.76 -4.94
CA GLU A 56 11.04 -0.30 -3.87
C GLU A 56 11.71 -0.51 -2.51
N THR A 57 12.17 0.59 -1.93
CA THR A 57 12.65 0.68 -0.53
C THR A 57 11.59 0.11 0.42
N PHE A 58 12.03 -0.35 1.60
CA PHE A 58 11.10 -0.81 2.62
C PHE A 58 10.13 0.31 3.00
N GLU A 59 10.60 1.56 3.04
CA GLU A 59 9.77 2.77 3.12
C GLU A 59 8.62 2.76 2.11
N ASN A 60 8.90 2.60 0.81
CA ASN A 60 7.87 2.69 -0.23
C ASN A 60 6.87 1.53 -0.14
N LYS A 61 7.33 0.33 0.24
CA LYS A 61 6.44 -0.80 0.52
C LYS A 61 5.49 -0.49 1.67
N VAL A 62 6.00 0.12 2.73
CA VAL A 62 5.20 0.55 3.88
C VAL A 62 4.25 1.68 3.50
N LYS A 63 4.68 2.68 2.72
CA LYS A 63 3.83 3.77 2.22
C LYS A 63 2.66 3.21 1.42
N ARG A 64 2.92 2.29 0.49
CA ARG A 64 1.88 1.63 -0.30
C ARG A 64 0.91 0.88 0.60
N GLU A 65 1.42 0.11 1.57
CA GLU A 65 0.56 -0.65 2.47
C GLU A 65 -0.33 0.24 3.33
N ILE A 66 0.19 1.38 3.80
CA ILE A 66 -0.61 2.38 4.50
C ILE A 66 -1.70 2.93 3.58
N MET A 67 -1.38 3.28 2.32
CA MET A 67 -2.35 3.81 1.37
C MET A 67 -3.45 2.80 1.00
N THR A 68 -3.10 1.53 0.75
CA THR A 68 -4.07 0.49 0.38
C THR A 68 -5.03 0.17 1.52
N THR A 69 -4.63 0.42 2.76
CA THR A 69 -5.41 0.05 3.94
C THR A 69 -5.91 1.22 4.75
N PHE A 70 -5.75 2.42 4.18
CA PHE A 70 -6.36 3.64 4.64
C PHE A 70 -7.88 3.58 4.43
N MET A 71 -8.60 3.01 5.39
CA MET A 71 -10.08 3.02 5.43
C MET A 71 -10.60 4.21 6.24
N GLY A 72 -10.09 5.39 5.89
CA GLY A 72 -10.38 6.61 6.61
C GLY A 72 -9.75 6.70 8.00
N GLN A 73 -8.81 5.83 8.35
CA GLN A 73 -7.96 5.92 9.54
C GLN A 73 -6.54 5.48 9.17
N VAL A 74 -5.54 6.15 9.73
CA VAL A 74 -4.15 5.69 9.61
C VAL A 74 -4.02 4.36 10.38
N PRO A 75 -3.58 3.26 9.73
CA PRO A 75 -3.47 1.97 10.38
C PRO A 75 -2.45 2.00 11.51
N SER A 76 -2.61 1.12 12.50
CA SER A 76 -1.63 0.98 13.58
C SER A 76 -0.35 0.30 13.06
N ILE A 77 0.78 0.52 13.75
CA ILE A 77 2.04 -0.11 13.36
C ILE A 77 1.97 -1.65 13.47
N GLU A 78 1.20 -2.16 14.43
CA GLU A 78 0.92 -3.59 14.59
C GLU A 78 0.19 -4.16 13.37
N SER A 79 -0.85 -3.44 12.89
CA SER A 79 -1.63 -3.86 11.73
C SER A 79 -0.78 -3.89 10.47
N VAL A 80 0.10 -2.91 10.27
CA VAL A 80 0.96 -2.86 9.09
C VAL A 80 2.05 -3.92 9.19
N ALA A 81 2.74 -4.04 10.32
CA ALA A 81 3.80 -5.03 10.53
C ALA A 81 3.30 -6.47 10.33
N ALA A 82 2.07 -6.78 10.77
CA ALA A 82 1.45 -8.09 10.56
C ALA A 82 1.35 -8.48 9.08
N ARG A 83 1.13 -7.51 8.17
CA ARG A 83 1.07 -7.78 6.72
C ARG A 83 2.43 -8.07 6.08
N PHE A 84 3.51 -7.67 6.75
CA PHE A 84 4.87 -8.02 6.35
C PHE A 84 5.36 -9.31 7.01
N ASN A 85 4.51 -10.02 7.77
CA ASN A 85 4.83 -11.24 8.52
C ASN A 85 6.05 -11.07 9.46
N ILE A 86 6.24 -9.88 10.03
CA ILE A 86 7.33 -9.58 10.97
C ILE A 86 6.80 -8.91 12.23
N THR A 87 7.58 -9.01 13.32
CA THR A 87 7.27 -8.32 14.57
C THR A 87 7.42 -6.81 14.41
N VAL A 88 6.71 -6.03 15.23
CA VAL A 88 6.84 -4.55 15.28
C VAL A 88 8.29 -4.12 15.47
N ARG A 89 9.05 -4.82 16.31
CA ARG A 89 10.48 -4.54 16.54
C ARG A 89 11.31 -4.73 15.27
N SER A 90 11.10 -5.82 14.54
CA SER A 90 11.80 -6.07 13.26
C SER A 90 11.39 -5.08 12.17
N PHE A 91 10.12 -4.68 12.16
CA PHE A 91 9.58 -3.67 11.26
C PHE A 91 10.20 -2.30 11.51
N GLN A 92 10.22 -1.85 12.77
CA GLN A 92 10.86 -0.59 13.17
C GLN A 92 12.37 -0.59 12.88
N ARG A 93 13.05 -1.73 13.12
CA ARG A 93 14.48 -1.89 12.80
C ARG A 93 14.75 -1.71 11.31
N ARG A 94 13.95 -2.34 10.44
CA ARG A 94 14.07 -2.19 8.98
C ARG A 94 13.80 -0.76 8.50
N LEU A 95 12.80 -0.09 9.08
CA LEU A 95 12.57 1.33 8.78
C LEU A 95 13.76 2.20 9.24
N ALA A 96 14.33 1.90 10.41
CA ALA A 96 15.47 2.63 10.93
C ALA A 96 16.76 2.41 10.12
N GLU A 97 16.95 1.23 9.49
CA GLU A 97 18.03 0.99 8.53
C GLU A 97 17.97 1.96 7.33
N GLU A 98 16.77 2.42 6.98
CA GLU A 98 16.54 3.45 5.96
C GLU A 98 16.42 4.87 6.54
N ASN A 99 16.76 5.08 7.82
CA ASN A 99 16.63 6.34 8.57
C ASN A 99 15.20 6.90 8.64
N ILE A 100 14.21 6.01 8.66
CA ILE A 100 12.78 6.38 8.63
C ILE A 100 12.08 5.81 9.85
N SER A 101 11.03 6.50 10.29
CA SER A 101 10.14 6.00 11.34
C SER A 101 8.71 5.89 10.81
N TYR A 102 7.97 4.92 11.34
CA TYR A 102 6.55 4.74 11.00
C TYR A 102 5.74 6.01 11.26
N ARG A 103 6.06 6.72 12.35
CA ARG A 103 5.41 8.00 12.67
C ARG A 103 5.67 9.06 11.61
N LYS A 104 6.91 9.17 11.10
CA LYS A 104 7.26 10.09 10.02
C LYS A 104 6.49 9.75 8.74
N LEU A 105 6.40 8.46 8.40
CA LEU A 105 5.61 7.99 7.25
C LEU A 105 4.13 8.36 7.37
N CYS A 106 3.52 8.10 8.54
CA CYS A 106 2.13 8.45 8.80
C CYS A 106 1.90 9.97 8.74
N HIS A 107 2.86 10.77 9.22
CA HIS A 107 2.79 12.23 9.14
C HIS A 107 2.86 12.72 7.69
N GLU A 108 3.78 12.21 6.88
CA GLU A 108 3.92 12.58 5.46
C GLU A 108 2.64 12.25 4.68
N LEU A 109 2.17 11.01 4.79
CA LEU A 109 0.95 10.57 4.11
C LEU A 109 -0.28 11.32 4.62
N GLY A 110 -0.40 11.51 5.95
CA GLY A 110 -1.49 12.25 6.55
C GLY A 110 -1.53 13.71 6.09
N LYS A 111 -0.37 14.34 5.93
CA LYS A 111 -0.25 15.69 5.37
C LYS A 111 -0.71 15.72 3.91
N ASP A 112 -0.27 14.78 3.08
CA ASP A 112 -0.62 14.73 1.66
C ASP A 112 -2.13 14.52 1.45
N PHE A 113 -2.74 13.58 2.20
CA PHE A 113 -4.18 13.37 2.18
C PHE A 113 -4.95 14.61 2.67
N ALA A 114 -4.53 15.21 3.77
CA ALA A 114 -5.16 16.41 4.30
C ALA A 114 -5.06 17.60 3.33
N ALA A 115 -3.90 17.81 2.70
CA ALA A 115 -3.70 18.87 1.72
C ALA A 115 -4.59 18.66 0.48
N SER A 116 -4.67 17.42 -0.01
CA SER A 116 -5.57 17.05 -1.11
C SER A 116 -7.04 17.33 -0.77
N LEU A 117 -7.50 16.93 0.41
CA LEU A 117 -8.87 17.20 0.87
C LEU A 117 -9.13 18.69 1.12
N LEU A 118 -8.13 19.44 1.60
CA LEU A 118 -8.25 20.88 1.85
C LEU A 118 -8.32 21.72 0.58
N SER A 119 -7.77 21.22 -0.55
CA SER A 119 -7.87 21.86 -1.87
C SER A 119 -9.31 21.96 -2.37
N ASN A 120 -10.20 21.08 -1.89
CA ASN A 120 -11.62 21.17 -2.16
C ASN A 120 -12.31 22.07 -1.14
N GLN A 121 -12.60 23.32 -1.54
CA GLN A 121 -13.20 24.33 -0.66
C GLN A 121 -14.61 23.96 -0.16
N ASN A 122 -15.31 23.05 -0.84
CA ASN A 122 -16.66 22.64 -0.47
C ASN A 122 -16.71 21.64 0.69
N VAL A 123 -15.58 21.01 1.04
CA VAL A 123 -15.52 20.02 2.13
C VAL A 123 -15.27 20.73 3.47
N LYS A 124 -16.07 20.44 4.49
CA LYS A 124 -15.87 21.06 5.82
C LYS A 124 -14.66 20.44 6.52
N ILE A 125 -13.94 21.23 7.32
CA ILE A 125 -12.78 20.74 8.10
C ILE A 125 -13.18 19.60 9.06
N THR A 126 -14.43 19.62 9.56
CA THR A 126 -15.01 18.54 10.38
C THR A 126 -15.18 17.24 9.59
N GLU A 127 -15.58 17.33 8.32
CA GLU A 127 -15.72 16.17 7.43
C GLU A 127 -14.34 15.62 7.05
N ILE A 128 -13.37 16.50 6.77
CA ILE A 128 -11.97 16.09 6.54
C ILE A 128 -11.41 15.34 7.75
N ALA A 129 -11.66 15.84 8.96
CA ALA A 129 -11.24 15.18 10.20
C ALA A 129 -11.85 13.77 10.32
N SER A 130 -13.14 13.63 10.01
CA SER A 130 -13.83 12.34 10.01
C SER A 130 -13.29 11.38 8.95
N THR A 131 -13.03 11.87 7.74
CA THR A 131 -12.48 11.10 6.61
C THR A 131 -11.04 10.64 6.89
N LEU A 132 -10.28 11.40 7.68
CA LEU A 132 -8.95 11.01 8.13
C LEU A 132 -8.96 10.24 9.46
N GLY A 133 -10.15 10.04 10.04
CA GLY A 133 -10.35 9.10 11.13
C GLY A 133 -10.14 9.64 12.52
N TYR A 134 -10.11 10.97 12.64
CA TYR A 134 -10.03 11.65 13.91
C TYR A 134 -11.39 11.66 14.61
N SER A 135 -11.37 11.45 15.92
CA SER A 135 -12.56 11.47 16.77
C SER A 135 -13.26 12.83 16.79
N ASP A 136 -12.50 13.92 16.60
CA ASP A 136 -13.04 15.26 16.46
C ASP A 136 -12.15 16.17 15.60
N SER A 137 -12.69 17.32 15.20
CA SER A 137 -11.95 18.31 14.41
C SER A 137 -10.78 18.95 15.16
N ARG A 138 -10.81 19.01 16.50
CA ARG A 138 -9.71 19.61 17.30
C ARG A 138 -8.48 18.72 17.30
N ALA A 139 -8.65 17.40 17.38
CA ALA A 139 -7.59 16.41 17.28
C ALA A 139 -6.91 16.47 15.91
N PHE A 140 -7.71 16.54 14.83
CA PHE A 140 -7.19 16.75 13.47
C PHE A 140 -6.45 18.07 13.36
N GLN A 141 -7.02 19.19 13.81
CA GLN A 141 -6.37 20.51 13.71
C GLN A 141 -5.03 20.57 14.45
N ARG A 142 -4.93 19.93 15.64
CA ARG A 142 -3.68 19.80 16.39
C ARG A 142 -2.65 18.95 15.66
N ALA A 143 -3.07 17.81 15.11
CA ALA A 143 -2.20 16.93 14.33
C ALA A 143 -1.70 17.64 13.08
N PHE A 144 -2.60 18.22 12.29
CA PHE A 144 -2.29 18.99 11.08
C PHE A 144 -1.32 20.14 11.37
N LYS A 145 -1.57 20.94 12.42
CA LYS A 145 -0.64 22.01 12.83
C LYS A 145 0.73 21.48 13.26
N THR A 146 0.79 20.30 13.87
CA THR A 146 2.06 19.65 14.23
C THR A 146 2.85 19.25 12.97
N TRP A 147 2.16 18.87 11.90
CA TRP A 147 2.77 18.41 10.64
C TRP A 147 3.16 19.55 9.71
N THR A 148 2.35 20.60 9.63
CA THR A 148 2.48 21.69 8.64
C THR A 148 2.92 23.02 9.25
N GLY A 149 2.87 23.17 10.58
CA GLY A 149 3.14 24.42 11.29
C GLY A 149 1.93 25.37 11.37
N GLU A 150 0.85 25.10 10.64
CA GLU A 150 -0.32 25.99 10.56
C GLU A 150 -1.66 25.25 10.66
N THR A 151 -2.75 25.98 10.92
CA THR A 151 -4.07 25.36 11.04
C THR A 151 -4.63 24.99 9.66
N PRO A 152 -5.49 23.96 9.55
CA PRO A 152 -6.12 23.59 8.29
C PRO A 152 -6.83 24.75 7.59
N SER A 153 -7.50 25.63 8.35
CA SER A 153 -8.17 26.83 7.81
C SER A 153 -7.18 27.80 7.16
N LYS A 154 -6.05 28.09 7.85
CA LYS A 154 -5.02 28.99 7.32
C LYS A 154 -4.31 28.39 6.11
N PHE A 155 -4.08 27.07 6.12
CA PHE A 155 -3.54 26.37 4.97
C PHE A 155 -4.48 26.47 3.77
N ARG A 156 -5.79 26.28 3.98
CA ARG A 156 -6.82 26.41 2.94
C ARG A 156 -6.91 27.81 2.34
N GLU A 157 -6.78 28.86 3.13
CA GLU A 157 -6.79 30.25 2.62
C GLU A 157 -5.61 30.55 1.69
N LYS A 158 -4.54 29.75 1.73
CA LYS A 158 -3.34 29.89 0.90
C LYS A 158 -3.33 28.99 -0.33
N LEU A 159 -4.26 28.04 -0.44
CA LEU A 159 -4.44 27.16 -1.60
C LEU A 159 -5.27 27.85 -2.67
#